data_AF-A0A2Z4FHB2-F1
#
_entry.id   AF-A0A2Z4FHB2-F1
#
_cell.length_a   1.000
_cell.length_b   1.000
_cell.length_c   1.000
_cell.angle_alpha   90.00
_cell.angle_beta   90.00
_cell.angle_gamma   90.00
#
_symmetry.space_group_name_H-M   'P 1'
#
loop_
_entity.id
_entity.type
_entity.pdbx_description
1 polymer ?
#
loop_
_entity_poly.entity_id
_entity_poly.type
_entity_poly.pdbx_seq_one_letter_code
_entity_poly.pdbx_strand_id
1 'polypeptide(L)'
;MALEVEWKGHTIAVSGSWNWRWLFLAPTYELHIDDEFIDRIGGPRVHPRLEAMVEDEQGDIHHFTADLVSLVGIRPSCEIAVGGEVIKTGKVDVQDFLHPLLIFIILVSTGIMIYLGPEVLRAYWPK
;
A
#
# COMPACT_ATOMS: atom_id res chain seq x y z
N MET A 1 -2.46 8.01 10.83
CA MET A 1 -1.35 7.59 11.71
C MET A 1 -0.94 6.19 11.31
N ALA A 2 0.37 5.91 11.28
CA ALA A 2 0.90 4.57 11.05
C ALA A 2 0.51 3.65 12.22
N LEU A 3 0.37 2.36 11.96
CA LEU A 3 0.19 1.37 13.03
C LEU A 3 1.58 0.98 13.52
N GLU A 4 1.90 1.41 14.74
CA GLU A 4 3.20 1.18 15.36
C GLU A 4 3.10 0.12 16.46
N VAL A 5 4.08 -0.76 16.56
CA VAL A 5 4.23 -1.73 17.65
C VAL A 5 5.70 -1.83 18.05
N GLU A 6 5.96 -1.77 19.35
CA GLU A 6 7.28 -2.01 19.91
C GLU A 6 7.39 -3.49 20.31
N TRP A 7 8.43 -4.17 19.83
CA TRP A 7 8.69 -5.58 20.12
C TRP A 7 10.18 -5.81 20.35
N LYS A 8 10.55 -6.29 21.54
CA LYS A 8 11.95 -6.54 21.96
C LYS A 8 12.92 -5.37 21.67
N GLY A 9 12.46 -4.12 21.74
CA GLY A 9 13.29 -2.94 21.46
C GLY A 9 13.33 -2.52 19.99
N HIS A 10 12.70 -3.28 19.09
CA HIS A 10 12.46 -2.87 17.70
C HIS A 10 11.10 -2.16 17.57
N THR A 11 11.06 -1.07 16.81
CA THR A 11 9.83 -0.34 16.50
C THR A 11 9.36 -0.69 15.10
N ILE A 12 8.22 -1.35 14.98
CA ILE A 12 7.65 -1.77 13.70
C ILE A 12 6.50 -0.84 13.37
N ALA A 13 6.59 -0.17 12.22
CA ALA A 13 5.59 0.75 11.73
C ALA A 13 5.04 0.30 10.38
N VAL A 14 3.71 0.19 10.30
CA VAL A 14 3.00 -0.07 9.05
C VAL A 14 2.25 1.18 8.63
N SER A 15 2.54 1.67 7.43
CA SER A 15 1.91 2.86 6.86
C SER A 15 1.26 2.57 5.51
N GLY A 16 0.32 3.43 5.09
CA GLY A 16 -0.28 3.35 3.77
C GLY A 16 -0.33 4.72 3.09
N SER A 17 -0.13 4.75 1.77
CA SER A 17 -0.22 5.96 0.93
C SER A 17 -0.90 5.68 -0.41
N TRP A 18 -1.66 6.67 -0.90
CA TRP A 18 -2.30 6.64 -2.23
C TRP A 18 -1.43 7.24 -3.35
N ASN A 19 -0.24 7.77 -3.03
CA ASN A 19 0.57 8.57 -3.96
C ASN A 19 1.01 7.83 -5.24
N TRP A 20 1.32 6.53 -5.17
CA TRP A 20 2.01 5.84 -6.27
C TRP A 20 1.08 5.17 -7.29
N ARG A 21 -0.17 4.82 -6.92
CA ARG A 21 -1.01 3.89 -7.72
C ARG A 21 -2.49 4.29 -7.87
N TRP A 22 -2.76 5.57 -8.09
CA TRP A 22 -4.12 6.05 -8.38
C TRP A 22 -4.77 5.36 -9.60
N LEU A 23 -3.97 5.00 -10.61
CA LEU A 23 -4.43 4.30 -11.83
C LEU A 23 -5.14 2.97 -11.51
N PHE A 24 -4.77 2.32 -10.42
CA PHE A 24 -5.32 1.03 -10.01
C PHE A 24 -6.35 1.15 -8.89
N LEU A 25 -6.72 2.38 -8.52
CA LEU A 25 -7.61 2.68 -7.40
C LEU A 25 -7.25 1.89 -6.13
N ALA A 26 -5.95 1.76 -5.86
CA ALA A 26 -5.46 0.97 -4.74
C ALA A 26 -4.29 1.67 -4.05
N PRO A 27 -4.26 1.67 -2.71
CA PRO A 27 -3.15 2.23 -1.96
C PRO A 27 -1.94 1.31 -2.01
N THR A 28 -0.81 1.86 -1.58
CA THR A 28 0.44 1.17 -1.34
C THR A 28 0.68 1.15 0.16
N TYR A 29 1.19 0.03 0.66
CA TYR A 29 1.52 -0.16 2.07
C TYR A 29 3.01 -0.40 2.22
N GLU A 30 3.57 0.09 3.31
CA GLU A 30 4.99 0.02 3.60
C GLU A 30 5.22 -0.47 5.02
N LEU A 31 6.21 -1.35 5.15
CA LEU A 31 6.72 -1.86 6.41
C LEU A 31 8.04 -1.19 6.72
N HIS A 32 8.10 -0.52 7.86
CA HIS A 32 9.30 0.08 8.41
C HIS A 32 9.64 -0.59 9.74
N ILE A 33 10.92 -0.85 9.98
CA ILE A 33 11.44 -1.40 11.23
C ILE A 33 12.59 -0.50 11.67
N ASP A 34 12.52 0.03 12.89
CA ASP A 34 13.49 1.00 13.43
C ASP A 34 13.73 2.21 12.51
N ASP A 35 12.63 2.73 11.95
CA ASP A 35 12.61 3.80 10.92
C ASP A 35 13.29 3.44 9.59
N GLU A 36 13.74 2.20 9.40
CA GLU A 36 14.26 1.70 8.14
C GLU A 36 13.16 1.07 7.28
N PHE A 37 13.15 1.42 6.01
CA PHE A 37 12.25 0.85 5.02
C PHE A 37 12.67 -0.59 4.68
N ILE A 38 11.76 -1.56 4.91
CA ILE A 38 12.04 -2.98 4.67
C ILE A 38 11.31 -3.50 3.43
N ASP A 39 9.99 -3.29 3.37
CA ASP A 39 9.16 -3.87 2.31
C ASP A 39 8.01 -2.93 1.92
N ARG A 40 7.55 -3.08 0.67
CA ARG A 40 6.43 -2.34 0.10
C ARG A 40 5.58 -3.25 -0.77
N ILE A 41 4.29 -3.24 -0.51
CA ILE A 41 3.30 -3.94 -1.31
C ILE A 41 2.18 -3.00 -1.74
N GLY A 42 1.66 -3.18 -2.95
CA GLY A 42 0.52 -2.40 -3.42
C GLY A 42 -0.26 -3.07 -4.53
N GLY A 43 -1.34 -2.42 -4.94
CA GLY A 43 -2.24 -2.90 -6.00
C GLY A 43 -3.60 -3.34 -5.46
N PRO A 44 -4.54 -3.76 -6.33
CA PRO A 44 -5.92 -4.08 -5.97
C PRO A 44 -6.03 -5.44 -5.27
N ARG A 45 -5.15 -5.70 -4.30
CA ARG A 45 -5.16 -6.91 -3.48
C ARG A 45 -6.01 -6.65 -2.25
N VAL A 46 -6.97 -7.53 -2.01
CA VAL A 46 -7.82 -7.50 -0.81
C VAL A 46 -6.99 -7.82 0.45
N HIS A 47 -6.00 -8.68 0.29
CA HIS A 47 -5.08 -9.12 1.35
C HIS A 47 -3.62 -8.83 0.97
N PRO A 48 -3.16 -7.58 1.07
CA PRO A 48 -1.73 -7.28 0.99
C PRO A 48 -1.03 -7.83 2.24
N ARG A 49 0.07 -8.56 2.03
CA ARG A 49 0.92 -9.12 3.07
C ARG A 49 2.33 -8.56 2.91
N LEU A 50 2.86 -7.98 3.98
CA LEU A 50 4.23 -7.49 4.08
C LEU A 50 5.02 -8.47 4.94
N GLU A 51 6.25 -8.76 4.56
CA GLU A 51 7.10 -9.71 5.27
C GLU A 51 8.49 -9.11 5.52
N ALA A 52 9.05 -9.41 6.68
CA ALA A 52 10.41 -9.03 7.04
C ALA A 52 11.08 -10.11 7.90
N MET A 53 12.39 -10.21 7.82
CA MET A 53 13.20 -11.00 8.74
C MET A 53 14.14 -10.05 9.48
N VAL A 54 14.11 -10.09 10.81
CA VAL A 54 14.99 -9.28 11.67
C VAL A 54 15.81 -10.23 12.53
N GLU A 55 17.10 -9.92 12.68
CA GLU A 55 18.02 -10.64 13.55
C GLU A 55 18.09 -9.90 14.90
N ASP A 56 17.80 -10.61 16.00
CA ASP A 56 17.91 -10.08 17.38
C ASP A 56 19.39 -9.93 17.78
N GLU A 57 19.68 -9.20 18.87
CA GLU A 57 21.05 -9.04 19.42
C GLU A 57 21.71 -10.38 19.81
N GLN A 58 20.89 -11.42 19.97
CA GLN A 58 21.30 -12.79 20.30
C GLN A 58 21.63 -13.63 19.05
N GLY A 59 21.45 -13.09 17.83
CA GLY A 59 21.65 -13.79 16.56
C GLY A 59 20.46 -14.66 16.13
N ASP A 60 19.30 -14.51 16.79
CA ASP A 60 18.09 -15.25 16.44
C ASP A 60 17.31 -14.51 15.33
N ILE A 61 16.96 -15.24 14.26
CA ILE A 61 16.18 -14.68 13.14
C ILE A 61 14.69 -14.81 13.43
N HIS A 62 14.00 -13.67 13.51
CA HIS A 62 12.58 -13.57 13.70
C HIS A 62 11.87 -13.14 12.42
N HIS A 63 10.84 -13.91 12.03
CA HIS A 63 10.02 -13.63 10.86
C HIS A 63 8.80 -12.81 11.25
N PHE A 64 8.67 -11.62 10.66
CA PHE A 64 7.58 -10.68 10.83
C PHE A 64 6.66 -10.74 9.63
N THR A 65 5.35 -10.77 9.90
CA THR A 65 4.32 -10.71 8.88
C THR A 65 3.30 -9.66 9.29
N ALA A 66 3.04 -8.70 8.41
CA ALA A 66 1.95 -7.75 8.54
C ALA A 66 0.90 -8.05 7.47
N ASP A 67 -0.20 -8.66 7.89
CA ASP A 67 -1.33 -9.01 7.03
C ASP A 67 -2.37 -7.88 7.09
N LEU A 68 -2.59 -7.24 5.94
CA LEU A 68 -3.60 -6.20 5.80
C LEU A 68 -4.87 -6.78 5.17
N VAL A 69 -6.02 -6.21 5.54
CA VAL A 69 -7.32 -6.51 4.94
C VAL A 69 -7.97 -5.21 4.53
N SER A 70 -8.12 -5.00 3.22
CA SER A 70 -8.65 -3.76 2.65
C SER A 70 -9.61 -4.02 1.49
N LEU A 71 -10.84 -3.54 1.61
CA LEU A 71 -11.82 -3.51 0.51
C LEU A 71 -11.75 -2.20 -0.30
N VAL A 72 -11.53 -1.07 0.38
CA VAL A 72 -11.62 0.27 -0.23
C VAL A 72 -10.32 1.06 -0.10
N GLY A 73 -9.32 0.56 0.64
CA GLY A 73 -8.01 1.21 0.73
C GLY A 73 -7.96 2.47 1.61
N ILE A 74 -9.01 2.76 2.39
CA ILE A 74 -9.08 3.98 3.22
C ILE A 74 -8.55 3.71 4.64
N ARG A 75 -9.01 2.61 5.26
CA ARG A 75 -8.63 2.19 6.62
C ARG A 75 -8.61 0.67 6.72
N PRO A 76 -7.60 0.00 6.13
CA PRO A 76 -7.46 -1.44 6.28
C PRO A 76 -7.25 -1.83 7.74
N SER A 77 -7.76 -3.02 8.08
CA SER A 77 -7.31 -3.72 9.29
C SER A 77 -5.92 -4.29 9.00
N CYS A 78 -5.03 -4.26 9.98
CA CYS A 78 -3.70 -4.83 9.90
C CYS A 78 -3.43 -5.68 11.14
N GLU A 79 -2.96 -6.89 10.91
CA GLU A 79 -2.52 -7.84 11.92
C GLU A 79 -1.01 -8.03 11.79
N ILE A 80 -0.27 -7.73 12.85
CA ILE A 80 1.18 -7.89 12.91
C ILE A 80 1.47 -9.14 13.73
N ALA A 81 2.14 -10.11 13.12
CA ALA A 81 2.52 -11.37 13.73
C ALA A 81 4.03 -11.62 13.63
N VAL A 82 4.58 -12.30 14.64
CA VAL A 82 5.98 -12.75 14.70
C VAL A 82 6.02 -14.25 14.89
N GLY A 83 6.71 -14.95 14.00
CA GLY A 83 6.79 -16.42 14.06
C GLY A 83 5.42 -17.11 14.01
N GLY A 84 4.39 -16.42 13.50
CA GLY A 84 3.00 -16.91 13.44
C GLY A 84 2.13 -16.53 14.64
N GLU A 85 2.65 -15.82 15.64
CA GLU A 85 1.86 -15.32 16.78
C GLU A 85 1.50 -13.84 16.60
N VAL A 86 0.21 -13.50 16.69
CA VAL A 86 -0.28 -12.13 16.51
C VAL A 86 0.04 -11.30 17.76
N ILE A 87 0.88 -10.29 17.60
CA ILE A 87 1.28 -9.39 18.69
C ILE A 87 0.34 -8.19 18.77
N LYS A 88 -0.08 -7.67 17.61
CA LYS A 88 -0.95 -6.50 17.56
C LYS A 88 -1.88 -6.52 16.37
N THR A 89 -3.11 -6.08 16.62
CA THR A 89 -4.11 -5.82 15.57
C THR A 89 -4.53 -4.36 15.66
N GLY A 90 -4.62 -3.68 14.53
CA GLY A 90 -5.04 -2.29 14.49
C GLY A 90 -5.52 -1.86 13.11
N LYS A 91 -5.91 -0.59 12.99
CA LYS A 91 -6.25 0.01 11.70
C LYS A 91 -5.10 0.90 11.25
N VAL A 92 -4.71 0.77 9.99
CA VAL A 92 -3.74 1.68 9.37
C VAL A 92 -4.52 2.81 8.71
N ASP A 93 -4.14 4.05 9.01
CA ASP A 93 -4.72 5.21 8.33
C ASP A 93 -3.92 5.47 7.05
N VAL A 94 -4.59 5.40 5.90
CA VAL A 94 -3.93 5.61 4.62
C VAL A 94 -3.91 7.09 4.28
N GLN A 95 -2.71 7.63 4.07
CA GLN A 95 -2.48 9.04 3.80
C GLN A 95 -2.47 9.35 2.29
N ASP A 96 -2.34 10.63 1.97
CA ASP A 96 -2.17 11.16 0.62
C ASP A 96 -3.30 10.81 -0.35
N PHE A 97 -4.53 10.84 0.14
CA PHE A 97 -5.70 10.58 -0.68
C PHE A 97 -5.72 11.54 -1.88
N LEU A 98 -5.77 10.99 -3.10
CA LEU A 98 -5.85 11.80 -4.30
C LEU A 98 -7.11 12.66 -4.23
N HIS A 99 -6.98 13.96 -4.55
CA HIS A 99 -8.12 14.87 -4.46
C HIS A 99 -9.27 14.34 -5.35
N PRO A 100 -10.52 14.25 -4.86
CA PRO A 100 -11.63 13.64 -5.59
C PRO A 100 -11.85 14.23 -6.99
N LEU A 101 -11.63 15.54 -7.14
CA LEU A 101 -11.65 16.23 -8.43
C LEU A 101 -10.63 15.67 -9.44
N LEU A 102 -9.44 15.34 -8.97
CA LEU A 102 -8.34 14.83 -9.81
C LEU A 102 -8.67 13.40 -10.27
N ILE A 103 -9.25 12.57 -9.38
CA ILE A 103 -9.80 11.25 -9.74
C ILE A 103 -10.86 11.39 -10.84
N PHE A 104 -11.79 12.35 -10.69
CA PHE A 104 -12.81 12.59 -11.70
C PHE A 104 -12.21 13.01 -13.06
N ILE A 105 -11.26 13.95 -13.07
CA ILE A 105 -10.56 14.37 -14.29
C ILE A 105 -9.87 13.18 -14.97
N ILE A 106 -9.20 12.33 -14.19
CA ILE A 106 -8.55 11.11 -14.67
C ILE A 106 -9.56 10.18 -15.33
N LEU A 107 -10.69 9.88 -14.67
CA LEU A 107 -11.70 8.96 -15.18
C LEU A 107 -12.32 9.49 -16.47
N VAL A 108 -12.63 10.79 -16.52
CA VAL A 108 -13.16 11.45 -17.72
C VAL A 108 -12.13 11.41 -18.85
N SER A 109 -10.87 11.78 -18.58
CA SER A 109 -9.81 11.79 -19.59
C SER A 109 -9.54 10.39 -20.15
N THR A 110 -9.49 9.39 -19.27
CA THR A 110 -9.32 7.98 -19.66
C THR A 110 -10.51 7.49 -20.49
N GLY A 111 -11.73 7.82 -20.08
CA GLY A 111 -12.94 7.52 -20.84
C GLY A 111 -12.95 8.16 -22.22
N ILE A 112 -12.53 9.43 -22.32
CA ILE A 112 -12.39 10.15 -23.59
C ILE A 112 -11.34 9.49 -24.48
N MET A 113 -10.17 9.10 -23.95
CA MET A 113 -9.14 8.40 -24.75
C MET A 113 -9.62 7.04 -25.25
N ILE A 114 -10.32 6.27 -24.41
CA ILE A 114 -10.91 4.97 -24.80
C ILE A 114 -12.00 5.18 -25.85
N TYR A 115 -12.84 6.21 -25.69
CA TYR A 115 -13.97 6.49 -26.58
C TYR A 115 -13.54 7.07 -27.94
N LEU A 116 -12.60 8.02 -27.97
CA LEU A 116 -12.08 8.60 -29.22
C LEU A 116 -11.17 7.61 -29.96
N GLY A 117 -10.55 6.66 -29.24
CA GLY A 117 -9.76 5.58 -29.81
C GLY A 117 -8.55 6.03 -30.65
N PRO A 118 -7.71 5.09 -31.09
CA PRO A 118 -6.60 5.36 -32.01
C PRO A 118 -7.07 5.78 -33.42
N GLU A 119 -8.35 5.64 -33.73
CA GLU A 119 -8.92 5.99 -35.05
C GLU A 119 -8.97 7.50 -35.29
N VAL A 120 -9.32 8.31 -34.28
CA VAL A 120 -9.30 9.78 -34.40
C VAL A 120 -7.87 10.29 -34.54
N LEU A 121 -6.92 9.72 -33.80
CA LEU A 121 -5.49 10.05 -33.92
C LEU A 121 -4.93 9.72 -35.31
N ARG A 122 -5.36 8.60 -35.94
CA ARG A 122 -4.98 8.26 -37.32
C ARG A 122 -5.61 9.18 -38.37
N ALA A 123 -6.81 9.71 -38.11
CA ALA A 123 -7.48 10.63 -39.04
C ALA A 123 -6.78 12.00 -39.13
N TYR A 124 -6.08 12.42 -38.07
CA TYR A 124 -5.35 13.69 -38.03
C TYR A 124 -3.81 13.54 -38.11
N TRP A 125 -3.29 12.32 -38.24
CA TRP A 125 -1.86 12.11 -38.47
C TRP A 125 -1.53 12.38 -39.95
N PRO A 126 -0.72 13.39 -40.28
CA PRO A 126 -0.32 13.62 -41.66
C PRO A 126 0.53 12.44 -42.15
N LYS A 127 0.22 11.93 -43.34
CA LYS A 127 1.05 10.93 -44.04
C LYS A 127 2.44 11.46 -44.33
#